data_AF-A0A8C0ZK26-F1
#
_entry.id   AF-A0A8C0ZK26-F1
#
_cell.length_a   1.000
_cell.length_b   1.000
_cell.length_c   1.000
_cell.angle_alpha   90.00
_cell.angle_beta   90.00
_cell.angle_gamma   90.00
#
_symmetry.space_group_name_H-M   'P 1'
#
loop_
_entity.id
_entity.type
_entity.pdbx_description
1 polymer ?
#
loop_
_entity_poly.entity_id
_entity_poly.type
_entity_poly.pdbx_seq_one_letter_code
_entity_poly.pdbx_strand_id
1 'polypeptide(L)'
;SYIKSSWKNVGLVQSTLKNVGLVQSVFLDPCVHLLRYLLLLRNLEITDMPLAHGHSPFVILPAPTHLPTTTAAALERFTVNFTITNLPYTSDLENPDSAKFKATQRVMNTLLDRLLKESSIGPVFQGCETTDFRPGSHRDETRVDAVCSYSKEASAAPLDRVGLYHQVSNKTRGITQLGPYSLDKDSLFVNGERRSSLSLLCSAKAALAQCCPWPTSSS
;
A
#
# COMPACT_ATOMS: atom_id res chain seq x y z
N SER A 1 31.58 26.55 -37.16
CA SER A 1 31.34 25.18 -37.63
C SER A 1 31.12 24.28 -36.45
N TYR A 2 30.11 23.39 -36.50
CA TYR A 2 29.57 22.61 -35.37
C TYR A 2 28.87 23.52 -34.35
N ILE A 3 27.57 23.84 -34.39
CA ILE A 3 26.41 22.95 -34.24
C ILE A 3 25.26 23.55 -35.09
N LYS A 4 25.12 23.06 -36.32
CA LYS A 4 23.99 23.37 -37.22
C LYS A 4 23.49 22.05 -37.80
N SER A 5 23.14 21.08 -36.94
CA SER A 5 22.70 19.75 -37.37
C SER A 5 21.94 18.95 -36.29
N SER A 6 21.07 19.58 -35.50
CA SER A 6 20.07 18.80 -34.73
C SER A 6 18.75 19.56 -34.54
N TRP A 7 18.32 20.25 -35.59
CA TRP A 7 16.98 20.85 -35.72
C TRP A 7 16.29 20.36 -37.00
N LYS A 8 16.45 19.08 -37.32
CA LYS A 8 15.75 18.44 -38.46
C LYS A 8 15.03 17.12 -38.15
N ASN A 9 15.09 16.61 -36.92
CA ASN A 9 14.39 15.38 -36.53
C ASN A 9 13.23 15.56 -35.52
N VAL A 10 12.88 16.79 -35.14
CA VAL A 10 11.64 17.05 -34.37
C VAL A 10 10.44 17.23 -35.29
N GLY A 11 10.66 17.50 -36.58
CA GLY A 11 9.60 17.71 -37.57
C GLY A 11 8.93 16.43 -38.10
N LEU A 12 9.40 15.23 -37.75
CA LEU A 12 8.83 13.97 -38.23
C LEU A 12 8.09 13.14 -37.16
N VAL A 13 8.05 13.60 -35.90
CA VAL A 13 7.15 13.06 -34.86
C VAL A 13 6.01 14.05 -34.58
N GLN A 14 5.67 14.85 -35.58
CA GLN A 14 4.59 15.83 -35.52
C GLN A 14 3.41 15.45 -36.45
N SER A 15 3.45 14.27 -37.09
CA SER A 15 2.39 13.81 -38.01
C SER A 15 1.56 12.62 -37.52
N THR A 16 1.72 12.13 -36.28
CA THR A 16 0.95 10.96 -35.81
C THR A 16 0.18 11.15 -34.50
N LEU A 17 0.09 12.39 -33.98
CA LEU A 17 -0.80 12.71 -32.85
C LEU A 17 -1.53 14.04 -33.07
N LYS A 18 -2.12 14.22 -34.25
CA LYS A 18 -3.27 15.12 -34.45
C LYS A 18 -4.53 14.26 -34.49
N ASN A 19 -5.05 13.90 -33.31
CA ASN A 19 -6.48 13.73 -33.15
C ASN A 19 -6.88 13.68 -31.66
N VAL A 20 -7.87 14.49 -31.33
CA VAL A 20 -8.65 14.55 -30.08
C VAL A 20 -8.00 15.27 -28.88
N GLY A 21 -7.94 16.60 -28.98
CA GLY A 21 -8.59 17.51 -28.02
C GLY A 21 -8.28 17.40 -26.52
N LEU A 22 -7.02 17.56 -26.09
CA LEU A 22 -6.72 17.75 -24.65
C LEU A 22 -5.51 18.64 -24.32
N VAL A 23 -5.04 19.47 -25.26
CA VAL A 23 -3.93 20.40 -25.01
C VAL A 23 -4.44 21.83 -24.96
N GLN A 24 -5.33 22.13 -24.01
CA GLN A 24 -5.57 23.52 -23.57
C GLN A 24 -6.13 23.66 -22.14
N SER A 25 -5.80 22.75 -21.20
CA SER A 25 -6.26 22.88 -19.81
C SER A 25 -5.17 22.75 -18.73
N VAL A 26 -3.88 22.77 -19.10
CA VAL A 26 -2.78 22.67 -18.11
C VAL A 26 -2.35 24.03 -17.56
N PHE A 27 -2.84 25.13 -18.14
CA PHE A 27 -2.56 26.48 -17.66
C PHE A 27 -3.84 27.14 -17.18
N LEU A 28 -4.31 26.75 -15.98
CA LEU A 28 -5.11 27.53 -15.01
C LEU A 28 -5.64 26.56 -13.94
N ASP A 29 -4.74 26.01 -13.11
CA ASP A 29 -5.11 25.23 -11.93
C ASP A 29 -4.58 25.91 -10.66
N PRO A 30 -5.45 26.37 -9.72
CA PRO A 30 -5.03 27.00 -8.46
C PRO A 30 -4.20 26.09 -7.53
N CYS A 31 -4.15 24.77 -7.75
CA CYS A 31 -3.49 23.84 -6.84
C CYS A 31 -1.95 23.87 -6.93
N VAL A 32 -1.38 24.25 -8.07
CA VAL A 32 0.10 24.29 -8.26
C VAL A 32 0.75 25.41 -7.43
N HIS A 33 -0.02 26.46 -7.10
CA HIS A 33 0.47 27.58 -6.30
C HIS A 33 0.65 27.22 -4.81
N LEU A 34 -0.15 26.28 -4.29
CA LEU A 34 -0.11 25.89 -2.88
C LEU A 34 1.11 25.02 -2.54
N LEU A 35 1.59 24.21 -3.49
CA LEU A 35 2.79 23.39 -3.32
C LEU A 35 4.07 24.23 -3.35
N ARG A 36 4.08 25.34 -4.10
CA ARG A 36 5.14 26.35 -4.07
C ARG A 36 5.16 27.09 -2.73
N TYR A 37 3.99 27.35 -2.15
CA TYR A 37 3.82 28.01 -0.85
C TYR A 37 4.26 27.12 0.32
N LEU A 38 3.95 25.82 0.28
CA LEU A 38 4.36 24.84 1.30
C LEU A 38 5.87 24.57 1.32
N LEU A 39 6.55 24.66 0.16
CA LEU A 39 8.01 24.51 0.09
C LEU A 39 8.77 25.78 0.51
N LEU A 40 8.13 26.96 0.48
CA LEU A 40 8.70 28.22 0.95
C LEU A 40 8.60 28.41 2.47
N LEU A 41 7.77 27.65 3.18
CA LEU A 41 7.68 27.67 4.65
C LEU A 41 8.73 26.81 5.35
N ARG A 42 9.66 26.20 4.60
CA ARG A 42 10.80 25.44 5.16
C ARG A 42 12.07 26.29 5.23
N ASN A 43 11.93 27.57 5.63
CA ASN A 43 13.03 28.53 5.82
C ASN A 43 14.15 27.93 6.68
N LEU A 44 15.25 27.57 6.02
CA LEU A 44 16.56 27.36 6.59
C LEU A 44 17.15 28.77 6.85
N GLU A 45 17.14 29.26 8.09
CA GLU A 45 17.87 30.48 8.44
C GLU A 45 19.30 30.13 8.88
N ILE A 46 20.24 30.31 7.96
CA ILE A 46 21.63 30.63 8.28
C ILE A 46 21.70 32.16 8.25
N THR A 47 21.83 32.82 9.39
CA THR A 47 22.22 34.23 9.45
C THR A 47 23.17 34.52 10.61
N ASP A 48 24.10 35.43 10.29
CA ASP A 48 25.37 35.83 10.88
C ASP A 48 25.45 36.33 12.35
N MET A 49 26.71 36.35 12.83
CA MET A 49 27.25 36.98 14.04
C MET A 49 26.88 38.47 14.20
N PRO A 50 26.77 38.94 15.46
CA PRO A 50 27.42 40.20 15.83
C PRO A 50 28.18 40.16 17.18
N LEU A 51 29.30 40.90 17.21
CA LEU A 51 30.05 41.25 18.42
C LEU A 51 29.29 42.27 19.29
N ALA A 52 29.13 42.00 20.58
CA ALA A 52 29.08 43.02 21.63
C ALA A 52 29.34 42.41 23.03
N HIS A 53 30.17 43.12 23.80
CA HIS A 53 30.54 42.82 25.19
C HIS A 53 29.40 43.13 26.19
N GLY A 54 29.27 42.36 27.28
CA GLY A 54 28.46 42.74 28.45
C GLY A 54 28.05 41.57 29.37
N HIS A 55 28.27 41.71 30.68
CA HIS A 55 28.18 40.68 31.74
C HIS A 55 26.76 40.30 32.25
N SER A 56 26.62 39.02 32.68
CA SER A 56 25.84 38.48 33.84
C SER A 56 24.30 38.29 33.75
N PRO A 57 23.67 37.38 34.55
CA PRO A 57 23.89 35.93 34.68
C PRO A 57 22.62 35.11 34.31
N PHE A 58 22.82 33.78 34.25
CA PHE A 58 21.91 32.72 33.79
C PHE A 58 20.46 32.72 34.32
N VAL A 59 19.50 32.53 33.40
CA VAL A 59 18.17 31.97 33.68
C VAL A 59 18.08 30.61 32.99
N ILE A 60 18.00 29.53 33.76
CA ILE A 60 17.84 28.15 33.26
C ILE A 60 16.37 27.94 32.91
N LEU A 61 16.04 27.87 31.62
CA LEU A 61 14.71 27.50 31.14
C LEU A 61 14.64 25.96 30.97
N PRO A 62 13.58 25.26 31.44
CA PRO A 62 13.46 23.82 31.25
C PRO A 62 13.30 23.45 29.77
N ALA A 63 13.93 22.35 29.37
CA ALA A 63 13.97 21.83 28.00
C ALA A 63 12.55 21.60 27.43
N PRO A 64 12.32 21.82 26.12
CA PRO A 64 11.02 21.59 25.51
C PRO A 64 10.72 20.10 25.53
N THR A 65 9.64 19.73 26.21
CA THR A 65 9.04 18.41 26.18
C THR A 65 8.75 18.05 24.73
N HIS A 66 9.43 17.02 24.22
CA HIS A 66 9.20 16.47 22.88
C HIS A 66 7.73 16.04 22.81
N LEU A 67 6.89 16.79 22.09
CA LEU A 67 5.57 16.30 21.72
C LEU A 67 5.78 14.97 20.99
N PRO A 68 4.98 13.92 21.28
CA PRO A 68 5.00 12.74 20.43
C PRO A 68 4.61 13.20 19.03
N THR A 69 5.59 13.22 18.13
CA THR A 69 5.31 13.36 16.71
C THR A 69 4.62 12.05 16.35
N THR A 70 3.28 12.05 16.39
CA THR A 70 2.46 10.94 15.91
C THR A 70 2.77 10.79 14.44
N THR A 71 3.74 9.93 14.15
CA THR A 71 4.11 9.57 12.78
C THR A 71 2.90 8.87 12.21
N ALA A 72 2.28 9.47 11.18
CA ALA A 72 1.08 8.90 10.59
C ALA A 72 1.38 7.49 10.06
N ALA A 73 0.70 6.49 10.63
CA ALA A 73 0.77 5.11 10.16
C ALA A 73 0.03 4.99 8.82
N ALA A 74 0.70 4.39 7.83
CA ALA A 74 0.12 4.09 6.54
C ALA A 74 -0.37 2.63 6.51
N LEU A 75 -1.42 2.36 5.75
CA LEU A 75 -1.87 1.00 5.48
C LEU A 75 -0.99 0.38 4.39
N GLU A 76 -0.30 -0.71 4.71
CA GLU A 76 0.45 -1.53 3.75
C GLU A 76 -0.19 -2.92 3.59
N ARG A 77 0.15 -3.60 2.49
CA ARG A 77 -0.42 -4.88 2.10
C ARG A 77 0.65 -5.89 1.72
N PHE A 78 0.35 -7.15 1.96
CA PHE A 78 1.13 -8.29 1.52
C PHE A 78 0.19 -9.40 1.09
N THR A 79 0.66 -10.30 0.23
CA THR A 79 -0.12 -11.44 -0.24
C THR A 79 0.34 -12.71 0.46
N VAL A 80 -0.63 -13.58 0.74
CA VAL A 80 -0.45 -14.93 1.25
C VAL A 80 -1.12 -15.87 0.27
N ASN A 81 -0.35 -16.77 -0.31
CA ASN A 81 -0.85 -17.78 -1.22
C ASN A 81 -0.53 -19.16 -0.65
N PHE A 82 -1.43 -20.13 -0.81
CA PHE A 82 -1.22 -21.52 -0.42
C PHE A 82 -2.19 -22.44 -1.17
N THR A 83 -1.92 -23.74 -1.18
CA THR A 83 -2.79 -24.76 -1.75
C THR A 83 -3.37 -25.62 -0.64
N ILE A 84 -4.69 -25.79 -0.69
CA ILE A 84 -5.43 -26.72 0.16
C ILE A 84 -5.59 -28.02 -0.60
N THR A 85 -5.28 -29.15 0.03
CA THR A 85 -5.29 -30.50 -0.57
C THR A 85 -6.55 -31.31 -0.26
N ASN A 86 -7.39 -30.82 0.65
CA ASN A 86 -8.67 -31.46 1.01
C ASN A 86 -9.89 -30.57 0.71
N LEU A 87 -9.78 -29.71 -0.32
CA LEU A 87 -10.86 -28.86 -0.79
C LEU A 87 -10.94 -28.97 -2.32
N PRO A 88 -11.85 -29.77 -2.87
CA PRO A 88 -11.97 -29.93 -4.31
C PRO A 88 -12.45 -28.65 -4.97
N TYR A 89 -11.80 -28.28 -6.07
CA TYR A 89 -12.18 -27.13 -6.87
C TYR A 89 -13.47 -27.43 -7.63
N THR A 90 -14.45 -26.52 -7.53
CA THR A 90 -15.77 -26.66 -8.15
C THR A 90 -16.17 -25.35 -8.82
N SER A 91 -17.10 -25.37 -9.79
CA SER A 91 -17.65 -24.17 -10.43
C SER A 91 -18.20 -23.13 -9.44
N ASP A 92 -18.68 -23.57 -8.28
CA ASP A 92 -19.11 -22.64 -7.23
C ASP A 92 -17.93 -21.84 -6.63
N LEU A 93 -16.73 -22.42 -6.55
CA LEU A 93 -15.52 -21.71 -6.09
C LEU A 93 -14.91 -20.83 -7.18
N GLU A 94 -15.30 -21.02 -8.44
CA GLU A 94 -14.96 -20.12 -9.55
C GLU A 94 -15.86 -18.87 -9.54
N ASN A 95 -17.10 -19.00 -9.08
CA ASN A 95 -18.06 -17.91 -9.06
C ASN A 95 -18.03 -17.14 -7.71
N PRO A 96 -17.53 -15.88 -7.67
CA PRO A 96 -17.47 -15.09 -6.44
C PRO A 96 -18.84 -14.80 -5.82
N ASP A 97 -19.91 -14.90 -6.60
CA ASP A 97 -21.27 -14.68 -6.10
C ASP A 97 -21.92 -15.90 -5.45
N SER A 98 -21.33 -17.09 -5.64
CA SER A 98 -21.89 -18.33 -5.10
C SER A 98 -21.87 -18.34 -3.57
N ALA A 99 -22.83 -19.05 -2.98
CA ALA A 99 -22.87 -19.26 -1.54
C ALA A 99 -21.62 -20.01 -1.04
N LYS A 100 -21.09 -20.95 -1.82
CA LYS A 100 -19.91 -21.74 -1.46
C LYS A 100 -18.65 -20.89 -1.46
N PHE A 101 -18.46 -20.02 -2.45
CA PHE A 101 -17.36 -19.06 -2.49
C PHE A 101 -17.41 -18.17 -1.26
N LYS A 102 -18.52 -17.47 -1.04
CA LYS A 102 -18.69 -16.53 0.09
C LYS A 102 -18.50 -17.22 1.44
N ALA A 103 -19.01 -18.44 1.61
CA ALA A 103 -18.81 -19.21 2.84
C ALA A 103 -17.34 -19.60 3.05
N THR A 104 -16.69 -20.13 2.01
CA THR A 104 -15.29 -20.55 2.05
C THR A 104 -14.37 -19.34 2.30
N GLN A 105 -14.61 -18.23 1.61
CA GLN A 105 -13.89 -16.97 1.78
C GLN A 105 -13.94 -16.49 3.24
N ARG A 106 -15.13 -16.49 3.88
CA ARG A 106 -15.28 -16.10 5.30
C ARG A 106 -14.48 -17.01 6.23
N VAL A 107 -14.52 -18.32 5.98
CA VAL A 107 -13.75 -19.29 6.77
C VAL A 107 -12.25 -19.06 6.60
N MET A 108 -11.78 -18.88 5.36
CA MET A 108 -10.36 -18.61 5.08
C MET A 108 -9.88 -17.31 5.73
N ASN A 109 -10.64 -16.23 5.59
CA ASN A 109 -10.31 -14.95 6.22
C ASN A 109 -10.21 -15.11 7.75
N THR A 110 -11.14 -15.84 8.37
CA THR A 110 -11.12 -16.07 9.82
C THR A 110 -9.89 -16.88 10.25
N LEU A 111 -9.50 -17.90 9.49
CA LEU A 111 -8.33 -18.72 9.80
C LEU A 111 -7.04 -17.93 9.64
N LEU A 112 -6.89 -17.18 8.55
CA LEU A 112 -5.73 -16.34 8.28
C LEU A 112 -5.62 -15.21 9.32
N ASP A 113 -6.73 -14.58 9.68
CA ASP A 113 -6.76 -13.53 10.69
C ASP A 113 -6.26 -14.04 12.04
N ARG A 114 -6.76 -15.19 12.49
CA ARG A 114 -6.30 -15.79 13.75
C ARG A 114 -4.83 -16.12 13.70
N LEU A 115 -4.39 -16.75 12.61
CA LEU A 115 -3.00 -17.15 12.41
C LEU A 115 -2.03 -15.96 12.47
N LEU A 116 -2.36 -14.87 11.79
CA LEU A 116 -1.51 -13.68 11.69
C LEU A 116 -1.61 -12.78 12.92
N LYS A 117 -2.75 -12.74 13.61
CA LYS A 117 -2.87 -12.06 14.91
C LYS A 117 -1.95 -12.64 15.98
N GLU A 118 -1.65 -13.93 15.89
CA GLU A 118 -0.72 -14.58 16.81
C GLU A 118 0.75 -14.53 16.35
N SER A 119 1.04 -13.88 15.22
CA SER A 119 2.39 -13.70 14.69
C SER A 119 3.00 -12.37 15.15
N SER A 120 4.25 -12.10 14.79
CA SER A 120 4.96 -10.86 15.12
C SER A 120 4.30 -9.61 14.55
N ILE A 121 3.47 -9.73 13.51
CA ILE A 121 2.72 -8.60 12.95
C ILE A 121 1.39 -8.35 13.66
N GLY A 122 0.96 -9.24 14.55
CA GLY A 122 -0.33 -9.18 15.23
C GLY A 122 -0.70 -7.81 15.83
N PRO A 123 0.22 -7.09 16.49
CA PRO A 123 -0.07 -5.77 17.07
C PRO A 123 -0.47 -4.70 16.04
N VAL A 124 -0.03 -4.84 14.79
CA VAL A 124 -0.27 -3.87 13.70
C VAL A 124 -1.10 -4.46 12.57
N PHE A 125 -1.56 -5.70 12.71
CA PHE A 125 -2.30 -6.41 11.68
C PHE A 125 -3.76 -5.97 11.62
N GLN A 126 -4.27 -5.69 10.42
CA GLN A 126 -5.62 -5.18 10.22
C GLN A 126 -6.61 -6.27 9.77
N GLY A 127 -6.16 -7.26 9.00
CA GLY A 127 -7.01 -8.33 8.49
C GLY A 127 -6.56 -8.86 7.13
N CYS A 128 -7.07 -10.04 6.77
CA CYS A 128 -6.90 -10.64 5.44
C CYS A 128 -8.22 -10.76 4.69
N GLU A 129 -8.11 -10.64 3.38
CA GLU A 129 -9.18 -10.84 2.43
C GLU A 129 -8.71 -11.87 1.39
N THR A 130 -9.35 -13.03 1.40
CA THR A 130 -9.19 -14.04 0.36
C THR A 130 -9.81 -13.49 -0.93
N THR A 131 -8.99 -13.26 -1.95
CA THR A 131 -9.42 -12.65 -3.20
C THR A 131 -9.94 -13.69 -4.18
N ASP A 132 -9.30 -14.86 -4.23
CA ASP A 132 -9.60 -15.88 -5.23
C ASP A 132 -9.38 -17.31 -4.73
N PHE A 133 -10.15 -18.22 -5.34
CA PHE A 133 -9.91 -19.66 -5.31
C PHE A 133 -9.59 -20.11 -6.73
N ARG A 134 -8.48 -20.81 -6.90
CA ARG A 134 -7.99 -21.29 -8.19
C ARG A 134 -7.87 -22.82 -8.19
N PRO A 135 -8.00 -23.47 -9.36
CA PRO A 135 -7.73 -24.89 -9.46
C PRO A 135 -6.27 -25.19 -9.08
N GLY A 136 -6.08 -26.23 -8.26
CA GLY A 136 -4.77 -26.78 -7.96
C GLY A 136 -4.24 -27.71 -9.07
N SER A 137 -3.18 -28.45 -8.75
CA SER A 137 -2.59 -29.41 -9.69
C SER A 137 -3.45 -30.68 -9.79
N HIS A 138 -4.08 -31.06 -8.68
CA HIS A 138 -4.99 -32.19 -8.58
C HIS A 138 -6.45 -31.75 -8.41
N ARG A 139 -7.40 -32.64 -8.73
CA ARG A 139 -8.85 -32.34 -8.66
C ARG A 139 -9.33 -31.95 -7.26
N ASP A 140 -8.69 -32.50 -6.23
CA ASP A 140 -9.03 -32.27 -4.83
C ASP A 140 -8.28 -31.07 -4.22
N GLU A 141 -7.53 -30.35 -5.05
CA GLU A 141 -6.75 -29.19 -4.64
C GLU A 141 -7.39 -27.86 -5.07
N THR A 142 -7.36 -26.91 -4.14
CA THR A 142 -7.73 -25.52 -4.40
C THR A 142 -6.61 -24.62 -3.93
N ARG A 143 -6.10 -23.79 -4.83
CA ARG A 143 -5.17 -22.71 -4.48
C ARG A 143 -5.95 -21.50 -3.97
N VAL A 144 -5.48 -20.92 -2.88
CA VAL A 144 -6.04 -19.76 -2.23
C VAL A 144 -5.09 -18.59 -2.41
N ASP A 145 -5.60 -17.45 -2.85
CA ASP A 145 -4.89 -16.19 -2.82
C ASP A 145 -5.57 -15.23 -1.85
N ALA A 146 -4.79 -14.66 -0.94
CA ALA A 146 -5.28 -13.71 0.04
C ALA A 146 -4.39 -12.48 0.10
N VAL A 147 -5.01 -11.32 0.31
CA VAL A 147 -4.36 -10.04 0.54
C VAL A 147 -4.56 -9.66 1.99
N CYS A 148 -3.47 -9.46 2.70
CA CYS A 148 -3.44 -9.13 4.12
C CYS A 148 -2.93 -7.71 4.29
N SER A 149 -3.56 -6.96 5.20
CA SER A 149 -3.25 -5.56 5.45
C SER A 149 -2.69 -5.37 6.86
N TYR A 150 -1.74 -4.44 7.00
CA TYR A 150 -1.15 -4.06 8.28
C TYR A 150 -0.83 -2.56 8.32
N SER A 151 -0.87 -1.98 9.50
CA SER A 151 -0.49 -0.60 9.76
C SER A 151 1.02 -0.49 9.88
N LYS A 152 1.63 0.47 9.19
CA LYS A 152 3.08 0.67 9.23
C LYS A 152 3.42 2.14 9.34
N GLU A 153 4.18 2.48 10.37
CA GLU A 153 4.74 3.81 10.54
C GLU A 153 5.82 4.11 9.50
N ALA A 154 5.97 5.38 9.11
CA ALA A 154 6.95 5.77 8.09
C ALA A 154 8.41 5.43 8.47
N SER A 155 8.71 5.39 9.77
CA SER A 155 10.02 5.04 10.32
C SER A 155 10.20 3.54 10.60
N ALA A 156 9.12 2.74 10.53
CA ALA A 156 9.18 1.32 10.85
C ALA A 156 9.93 0.53 9.76
N ALA A 157 10.63 -0.51 10.21
CA ALA A 157 11.30 -1.43 9.29
C ALA A 157 10.29 -2.07 8.31
N PRO A 158 10.74 -2.47 7.11
CA PRO A 158 9.91 -3.24 6.20
C PRO A 158 9.45 -4.55 6.85
N LEU A 159 8.32 -5.09 6.38
CA LEU A 159 7.82 -6.39 6.80
C LEU A 159 8.91 -7.47 6.62
N ASP A 160 9.27 -8.14 7.72
CA ASP A 160 10.12 -9.32 7.68
C ASP A 160 9.32 -10.51 7.13
N ARG A 161 9.28 -10.61 5.80
CA ARG A 161 8.57 -11.66 5.07
C ARG A 161 9.07 -13.05 5.41
N VAL A 162 10.38 -13.19 5.64
CA VAL A 162 11.02 -14.49 5.93
C VAL A 162 10.69 -14.92 7.36
N GLY A 163 10.84 -14.01 8.33
CA GLY A 163 10.43 -14.28 9.71
C GLY A 163 8.95 -14.58 9.83
N LEU A 164 8.09 -13.84 9.12
CA LEU A 164 6.65 -14.09 9.08
C LEU A 164 6.34 -15.48 8.48
N TYR A 165 6.98 -15.83 7.37
CA TYR A 165 6.85 -17.16 6.76
C TYR A 165 7.19 -18.28 7.76
N HIS A 166 8.30 -18.16 8.49
CA HIS A 166 8.70 -19.18 9.48
C HIS A 166 7.70 -19.30 10.64
N GLN A 167 7.16 -18.18 11.12
CA GLN A 167 6.15 -18.20 12.19
C GLN A 167 4.84 -18.83 11.71
N VAL A 168 4.39 -18.48 10.52
CA VAL A 168 3.21 -19.07 9.88
C VAL A 168 3.41 -20.56 9.66
N SER A 169 4.58 -20.96 9.15
CA SER A 169 4.97 -22.36 8.95
C SER A 169 4.89 -23.15 10.27
N ASN A 170 5.50 -22.64 11.34
CA ASN A 170 5.48 -23.30 12.65
C ASN A 170 4.03 -23.46 13.18
N LYS A 171 3.23 -22.39 13.12
CA LYS A 171 1.84 -22.40 13.58
C LYS A 171 0.91 -23.31 12.75
N THR A 172 1.27 -23.59 11.50
CA THR A 172 0.54 -24.50 10.59
C THR A 172 1.12 -25.91 10.56
N ARG A 173 1.86 -26.31 11.61
CA ARG A 173 2.50 -27.64 11.72
C ARG A 173 3.41 -27.94 10.53
N GLY A 174 4.23 -26.95 10.15
CA GLY A 174 5.08 -27.02 8.98
C GLY A 174 4.30 -26.91 7.66
N ILE A 175 3.28 -26.04 7.61
CA ILE A 175 2.48 -25.79 6.39
C ILE A 175 1.69 -27.03 5.96
N THR A 176 1.34 -27.92 6.89
CA THR A 176 0.55 -29.13 6.58
C THR A 176 -0.90 -28.98 7.00
N GLN A 177 -1.21 -28.06 7.92
CA GLN A 177 -2.55 -27.94 8.47
C GLN A 177 -2.91 -26.49 8.85
N LEU A 178 -4.10 -26.06 8.44
CA LEU A 178 -4.73 -24.80 8.85
C LEU A 178 -6.18 -25.06 9.25
N GLY A 179 -6.40 -25.24 10.56
CA GLY A 179 -7.71 -25.62 11.09
C GLY A 179 -8.19 -26.96 10.52
N PRO A 180 -9.35 -27.03 9.85
CA PRO A 180 -9.87 -28.24 9.22
C PRO A 180 -9.23 -28.54 7.85
N TYR A 181 -8.40 -27.64 7.32
CA TYR A 181 -7.82 -27.78 5.98
C TYR A 181 -6.42 -28.37 6.03
N SER A 182 -6.17 -29.30 5.12
CA SER A 182 -4.84 -29.85 4.86
C SER A 182 -4.18 -29.01 3.78
N LEU A 183 -2.90 -28.68 3.97
CA LEU A 183 -2.16 -27.78 3.10
C LEU A 183 -1.03 -28.53 2.40
N ASP A 184 -0.68 -28.06 1.19
CA ASP A 184 0.56 -28.46 0.53
C ASP A 184 1.73 -27.70 1.16
N LYS A 185 2.70 -28.44 1.69
CA LYS A 185 3.84 -27.91 2.45
C LYS A 185 4.70 -26.92 1.65
N ASP A 186 4.75 -27.08 0.33
CA ASP A 186 5.62 -26.29 -0.56
C ASP A 186 4.87 -25.13 -1.23
N SER A 187 3.58 -24.95 -0.90
CA SER A 187 2.70 -24.00 -1.57
C SER A 187 2.58 -22.63 -0.91
N LEU A 188 3.05 -22.47 0.33
CA LEU A 188 2.90 -21.21 1.08
C LEU A 188 3.88 -20.15 0.57
N PHE A 189 3.36 -18.99 0.19
CA PHE A 189 4.16 -17.82 -0.18
C PHE A 189 3.67 -16.56 0.52
N VAL A 190 4.62 -15.79 1.08
CA VAL A 190 4.36 -14.47 1.69
C VAL A 190 5.11 -13.41 0.90
N ASN A 191 4.40 -12.58 0.13
CA ASN A 191 5.01 -11.56 -0.73
C ASN A 191 4.55 -10.16 -0.33
N GLY A 192 5.45 -9.17 -0.37
CA GLY A 192 5.07 -7.78 -0.15
C GLY A 192 4.36 -7.23 -1.37
N GLU A 193 3.18 -6.63 -1.21
CA GLU A 193 2.57 -5.87 -2.28
C GLU A 193 3.36 -4.58 -2.43
N ARG A 194 4.12 -4.44 -3.53
CA ARG A 194 4.73 -3.16 -3.86
C ARG A 194 3.58 -2.19 -4.07
N ARG A 195 3.55 -1.04 -3.37
CA ARG A 195 2.63 0.08 -3.64
C ARG A 195 2.59 0.31 -5.15
N SER A 196 1.63 -0.31 -5.83
CA SER A 196 1.38 -0.03 -7.23
C SER A 196 0.91 1.41 -7.23
N SER A 197 1.51 2.27 -8.03
CA SER A 197 1.15 3.69 -8.15
C SER A 197 -0.37 3.91 -8.32
N LEU A 198 -1.12 2.90 -8.79
CA LEU A 198 -2.58 2.86 -8.78
C LEU A 198 -3.24 2.96 -7.39
N SER A 199 -2.70 2.36 -6.33
CA SER A 199 -3.31 2.42 -4.99
C SER A 199 -3.13 3.79 -4.34
N LEU A 200 -1.97 4.43 -4.56
CA LEU A 200 -1.74 5.84 -4.20
C LEU A 200 -2.65 6.79 -5.01
N LEU A 201 -2.85 6.52 -6.31
CA LEU A 201 -3.78 7.28 -7.15
C LEU A 201 -5.24 7.08 -6.73
N CYS A 202 -5.62 5.90 -6.24
CA CYS A 202 -6.97 5.63 -5.73
C CYS A 202 -7.21 6.33 -4.38
N SER A 203 -6.21 6.35 -3.49
CA SER A 203 -6.26 7.14 -2.25
C SER A 203 -6.29 8.65 -2.53
N ALA A 204 -5.51 9.13 -3.52
CA ALA A 204 -5.55 10.52 -3.95
C ALA A 204 -6.91 10.89 -4.57
N LYS A 205 -7.51 10.02 -5.40
CA LYS A 205 -8.87 10.21 -5.93
C LYS A 205 -9.93 10.22 -4.84
N ALA A 206 -9.84 9.31 -3.86
CA ALA A 206 -10.77 9.27 -2.73
C ALA A 206 -10.65 10.50 -1.82
N ALA A 207 -9.42 10.96 -1.56
CA ALA A 207 -9.16 12.18 -0.79
C ALA A 207 -9.65 13.44 -1.55
N LEU A 208 -9.45 13.51 -2.87
CA LEU A 208 -9.95 14.61 -3.71
C LEU A 208 -11.49 14.63 -3.77
N ALA A 209 -12.15 13.47 -3.77
CA ALA A 209 -13.62 13.38 -3.73
C ALA A 209 -14.22 13.93 -2.43
N GLN A 210 -13.47 13.93 -1.32
CA GLN A 210 -13.89 14.51 -0.04
C GLN A 210 -13.69 16.03 0.01
N CYS A 211 -12.91 16.62 -0.90
CA CYS A 211 -12.67 18.06 -0.94
C CYS A 211 -13.63 18.83 -1.88
N CYS A 212 -14.43 18.15 -2.70
CA CYS A 212 -15.42 18.80 -3.57
C CYS A 212 -16.73 18.01 -3.64
N PRO A 213 -17.70 18.27 -2.75
CA PRO A 213 -19.07 17.84 -2.99
C PRO A 213 -19.63 18.69 -4.15
N TRP A 214 -19.84 18.07 -5.30
CA TRP A 214 -20.59 18.69 -6.40
C TRP A 214 -22.06 18.82 -5.98
N PRO A 215 -22.74 19.95 -6.26
CA PRO A 215 -24.18 20.02 -6.11
C PRO A 215 -24.83 19.25 -7.27
N THR A 216 -25.57 18.18 -6.96
CA THR A 216 -26.51 17.57 -7.91
C THR A 216 -27.66 18.54 -8.15
N SER A 217 -27.72 19.14 -9.34
CA SER A 217 -28.90 19.86 -9.82
C SER A 217 -30.01 18.85 -10.11
N SER A 218 -31.13 19.02 -9.41
CA SER A 218 -32.42 18.38 -9.65
C SER A 218 -32.94 18.66 -11.06
N SER A 219 -33.48 17.64 -11.72
CA SER A 219 -34.50 17.78 -12.77
C SER A 219 -35.87 17.45 -12.17
#